data_AF-A0A7C7WU33-F1
#
_entry.id   AF-A0A7C7WU33-F1
#
_cell.length_a   1.000
_cell.length_b   1.000
_cell.length_c   1.000
_cell.angle_alpha   90.00
_cell.angle_beta   90.00
_cell.angle_gamma   90.00
#
_symmetry.space_group_name_H-M   'P 1'
#
loop_
_entity.id
_entity.type
_entity.pdbx_description
1 polymer ?
#
loop_
_entity_poly.entity_id
_entity_poly.type
_entity_poly.pdbx_seq_one_letter_code
_entity_poly.pdbx_strand_id
1 'polypeptide(L)'
;MFYSRPDIKPLDLDLKELPIDEGSRNLYGQTIDGTHIGIRLSSGHLEVRSSHAEGTNNFFEMENILVSQNIFPYYMDQPKPDVFCDLLGLTVQGKKIKSDLQQSGYDLSGNTVYWHSIHLATRVNDITHFVSLIMKKIPKIKLLQIEQDSALKENRCRSIDFFMKQDDSVYFILTNSNLDEVVSAINKGAQLHEVVDFYLHLNSMSKFLHSDASGRKAFNERKRKEDRLDYKVSAIEQYALSCSYKKHNEIASNTMKKIAAIIDSYFVKGVEIYDLQTHQKLDMPKNNNYPSYSQKLQEWCSEKPNHYLAVWVGKQPIKNKEDEPEYSYFGYRPLKENFLKRIIKY
;
A
#
# COMPACT_ATOMS: atom_id res chain seq x y z
N MET A 1 2.68 -3.39 -7.13
CA MET A 1 3.60 -4.50 -7.48
C MET A 1 3.18 -5.72 -6.67
N PHE A 2 3.25 -6.93 -7.23
CA PHE A 2 3.02 -8.16 -6.45
C PHE A 2 4.24 -8.44 -5.58
N TYR A 3 4.01 -8.78 -4.33
CA TYR A 3 5.05 -9.03 -3.36
C TYR A 3 4.79 -10.33 -2.62
N SER A 4 5.77 -11.19 -2.56
CA SER A 4 5.86 -12.27 -1.56
C SER A 4 7.21 -12.13 -0.89
N ARG A 5 7.30 -12.49 0.39
CA ARG A 5 8.60 -12.54 1.07
C ARG A 5 9.57 -13.39 0.23
N PRO A 6 10.78 -12.90 -0.07
CA PRO A 6 11.82 -13.73 -0.68
C PRO A 6 12.22 -14.86 0.25
N ASP A 7 12.62 -16.00 -0.33
CA ASP A 7 13.13 -17.11 0.45
C ASP A 7 14.45 -16.70 1.10
N ILE A 8 14.53 -16.82 2.43
CA ILE A 8 15.78 -16.61 3.18
C ILE A 8 16.40 -17.98 3.39
N LYS A 9 17.67 -18.14 3.00
CA LYS A 9 18.42 -19.35 3.32
C LYS A 9 18.65 -19.41 4.83
N PRO A 10 18.40 -20.55 5.48
CA PRO A 10 18.78 -20.76 6.87
C PRO A 10 20.24 -20.38 7.10
N LEU A 11 20.51 -19.67 8.19
CA LEU A 11 21.88 -19.31 8.58
C LEU A 11 22.61 -20.48 9.24
N ASP A 12 21.86 -21.48 9.74
CA ASP A 12 22.38 -22.67 10.41
C ASP A 12 23.33 -22.34 11.58
N LEU A 13 23.03 -21.24 12.29
CA LEU A 13 23.77 -20.79 13.48
C LEU A 13 23.03 -21.20 14.74
N ASP A 14 23.80 -21.63 15.75
CA ASP A 14 23.26 -22.04 17.05
C ASP A 14 23.57 -21.00 18.12
N LEU A 15 22.52 -20.43 18.70
CA LEU A 15 22.59 -19.37 19.71
C LEU A 15 22.71 -19.95 21.13
N LYS A 16 23.42 -19.23 22.00
CA LYS A 16 23.47 -19.53 23.44
C LYS A 16 22.11 -19.34 24.10
N GLU A 17 21.39 -18.30 23.69
CA GLU A 17 20.08 -17.90 24.19
C GLU A 17 19.30 -17.14 23.11
N LEU A 18 18.02 -16.83 23.38
CA LEU A 18 17.24 -16.01 22.46
C LEU A 18 17.83 -14.60 22.34
N PRO A 19 17.81 -13.98 21.14
CA PRO A 19 18.26 -12.61 20.98
C PRO A 19 17.52 -11.64 21.90
N ILE A 20 18.25 -10.71 22.50
CA ILE A 20 17.73 -9.69 23.39
C ILE A 20 17.27 -8.49 22.54
N ASP A 21 16.10 -7.97 22.85
CA ASP A 21 15.59 -6.72 22.29
C ASP A 21 16.16 -5.52 23.06
N GLU A 22 17.03 -4.76 22.41
CA GLU A 22 17.62 -3.54 22.97
C GLU A 22 16.89 -2.27 22.50
N GLY A 23 15.72 -2.41 21.88
CA GLY A 23 14.99 -1.30 21.27
C GLY A 23 15.62 -0.84 19.95
N SER A 24 15.03 0.19 19.33
CA SER A 24 15.46 0.73 18.03
C SER A 24 15.42 -0.25 16.85
N ARG A 25 14.58 -1.30 16.93
CA ARG A 25 14.41 -2.33 15.88
C ARG A 25 15.61 -3.24 15.66
N ASN A 26 16.44 -3.40 16.70
CA ASN A 26 17.61 -4.25 16.70
C ASN A 26 17.45 -5.37 17.74
N LEU A 27 17.90 -6.57 17.38
CA LEU A 27 18.06 -7.70 18.29
C LEU A 27 19.52 -8.14 18.29
N TYR A 28 20.04 -8.49 19.45
CA TYR A 28 21.42 -8.95 19.60
C TYR A 28 21.47 -10.34 20.21
N GLY A 29 22.31 -11.20 19.67
CA GLY A 29 22.52 -12.55 20.16
C GLY A 29 23.99 -12.94 20.10
N GLN A 30 24.29 -14.08 20.73
CA GLN A 30 25.61 -14.69 20.65
C GLN A 30 25.46 -16.17 20.33
N THR A 31 26.24 -16.66 19.39
CA THR A 31 26.33 -18.09 19.05
C THR A 31 27.09 -18.87 20.12
N ILE A 32 26.97 -20.21 20.12
CA ILE A 32 27.69 -21.10 21.03
C ILE A 32 29.21 -20.92 20.92
N ASP A 33 29.72 -20.70 19.70
CA ASP A 33 31.15 -20.45 19.45
C ASP A 33 31.62 -19.04 19.84
N GLY A 34 30.71 -18.19 20.32
CA GLY A 34 31.01 -16.85 20.82
C GLY A 34 30.81 -15.72 19.81
N THR A 35 30.56 -16.01 18.53
CA THR A 35 30.27 -15.01 17.49
C THR A 35 29.07 -14.15 17.89
N HIS A 36 29.21 -12.82 17.78
CA HIS A 36 28.09 -11.90 18.00
C HIS A 36 27.25 -11.80 16.73
N ILE A 37 25.93 -11.73 16.91
CA ILE A 37 24.97 -11.54 15.83
C ILE A 37 24.10 -10.34 16.15
N GLY A 38 23.90 -9.47 15.16
CA GLY A 38 22.94 -8.40 15.18
C GLY A 38 21.88 -8.61 14.10
N ILE A 39 20.61 -8.46 14.45
CA ILE A 39 19.47 -8.58 13.55
C ILE A 39 18.71 -7.26 13.57
N ARG A 40 18.41 -6.69 12.41
CA ARG A 40 17.68 -5.43 12.26
C ARG A 40 16.57 -5.55 11.22
N LEU A 41 15.38 -5.08 11.56
CA LEU A 41 14.28 -4.92 10.62
C LEU A 41 13.83 -3.47 10.56
N SER A 42 14.11 -2.79 9.45
CA SER A 42 13.73 -1.39 9.26
C SER A 42 12.95 -1.21 7.96
N SER A 43 11.70 -0.73 8.07
CA SER A 43 10.85 -0.45 6.90
C SER A 43 10.73 -1.63 5.93
N GLY A 44 10.63 -2.85 6.48
CA GLY A 44 10.56 -4.09 5.70
C GLY A 44 11.90 -4.63 5.20
N HIS A 45 13.01 -3.93 5.42
CA HIS A 45 14.36 -4.40 5.13
C HIS A 45 14.95 -5.17 6.31
N LEU A 46 15.22 -6.46 6.10
CA LEU A 46 15.90 -7.33 7.07
C LEU A 46 17.40 -7.32 6.78
N GLU A 47 18.18 -7.04 7.82
CA GLU A 47 19.62 -7.12 7.79
C GLU A 47 20.14 -7.91 8.99
N VAL A 48 20.99 -8.90 8.73
CA VAL A 48 21.64 -9.72 9.75
C VAL A 48 23.14 -9.60 9.56
N ARG A 49 23.83 -9.21 10.63
CA ARG A 49 25.27 -9.04 10.66
C ARG A 49 25.89 -9.89 11.76
N SER A 50 27.18 -10.16 11.60
CA SER A 50 27.97 -10.86 12.61
C SER A 50 29.34 -10.23 12.79
N SER A 51 29.91 -10.46 13.97
CA SER A 51 31.31 -10.18 14.30
C SER A 51 31.88 -11.36 15.08
N HIS A 52 33.20 -11.55 15.01
CA HIS A 52 33.90 -12.60 15.76
C HIS A 52 33.70 -12.45 17.28
N ALA A 53 34.05 -13.50 18.04
CA ALA A 53 33.83 -13.54 19.48
C ALA A 53 34.53 -12.44 20.30
N GLU A 54 35.63 -11.88 19.79
CA GLU A 54 36.34 -10.74 20.39
C GLU A 54 35.96 -9.39 19.75
N GLY A 55 34.96 -9.41 18.86
CA GLY A 55 34.51 -8.27 18.08
C GLY A 55 33.48 -7.41 18.80
N THR A 56 32.98 -6.41 18.08
CA THR A 56 31.94 -5.49 18.56
C THR A 56 30.56 -6.13 18.60
N ASN A 57 29.76 -5.79 19.62
CA ASN A 57 28.33 -6.09 19.67
C ASN A 57 27.47 -4.99 19.04
N ASN A 58 28.06 -3.90 18.55
CA ASN A 58 27.35 -2.82 17.89
C ASN A 58 27.00 -3.19 16.44
N PHE A 59 25.71 -3.24 16.11
CA PHE A 59 25.21 -3.62 14.78
C PHE A 59 25.91 -2.86 13.63
N PHE A 60 26.16 -1.56 13.81
CA PHE A 60 26.71 -0.71 12.75
C PHE A 60 28.21 -0.94 12.52
N GLU A 61 28.90 -1.54 13.48
CA GLU A 61 30.32 -1.85 13.43
C GLU A 61 30.58 -3.32 13.05
N MET A 62 29.54 -4.17 13.03
CA MET A 62 29.66 -5.54 12.53
C MET A 62 29.90 -5.54 11.02
N GLU A 63 31.01 -6.15 10.59
CA GLU A 63 31.48 -6.10 9.20
C GLU A 63 30.86 -7.20 8.32
N ASN A 64 30.51 -8.36 8.90
CA ASN A 64 30.06 -9.50 8.11
C ASN A 64 28.54 -9.53 7.95
N ILE A 65 28.06 -9.20 6.76
CA ILE A 65 26.63 -9.23 6.41
C ILE A 65 26.23 -10.66 6.00
N LEU A 66 25.38 -11.29 6.81
CA LEU A 66 24.84 -12.62 6.57
C LEU A 66 23.56 -12.58 5.72
N VAL A 67 22.71 -11.57 5.95
CA VAL A 67 21.47 -11.33 5.20
C VAL A 67 21.31 -9.82 5.01
N SER A 68 20.91 -9.39 3.82
CA SER A 68 20.44 -8.02 3.57
C SER A 68 19.43 -8.04 2.43
N GLN A 69 18.14 -7.98 2.76
CA GLN A 69 17.07 -8.01 1.76
C GLN A 69 15.74 -7.46 2.26
N ASN A 70 14.89 -7.00 1.33
CA ASN A 70 13.53 -6.56 1.62
C ASN A 70 12.61 -7.76 1.82
N ILE A 71 12.21 -8.01 3.08
CA ILE A 71 11.27 -9.06 3.48
C ILE A 71 9.82 -8.56 3.64
N PHE A 72 9.62 -7.24 3.52
CA PHE A 72 8.31 -6.63 3.40
C PHE A 72 8.33 -5.33 2.57
N PRO A 73 7.24 -4.94 1.88
CA PRO A 73 7.18 -3.72 1.08
C PRO A 73 6.83 -2.46 1.89
N TYR A 74 6.40 -2.60 3.13
CA TYR A 74 5.95 -1.51 4.00
C TYR A 74 6.50 -1.65 5.42
N TYR A 75 6.23 -0.64 6.25
CA TYR A 75 6.51 -0.70 7.68
C TYR A 75 5.75 -1.86 8.34
N MET A 76 6.44 -2.58 9.23
CA MET A 76 5.86 -3.55 10.14
C MET A 76 6.44 -3.30 11.54
N ASP A 77 5.65 -3.62 12.56
CA ASP A 77 6.16 -3.71 13.92
C ASP A 77 7.25 -4.78 14.01
N GLN A 78 8.18 -4.59 14.93
CA GLN A 78 9.30 -5.50 15.13
C GLN A 78 8.77 -6.89 15.56
N PRO A 79 9.07 -7.95 14.79
CA PRO A 79 8.73 -9.30 15.20
C PRO A 79 9.40 -9.70 16.50
N LYS A 80 8.77 -10.64 17.21
CA LYS A 80 9.36 -11.21 18.43
C LYS A 80 10.67 -11.97 18.11
N PRO A 81 11.60 -12.09 19.08
CA PRO A 81 12.89 -12.75 18.86
C PRO A 81 12.79 -14.21 18.35
N ASP A 82 11.81 -14.97 18.83
CA ASP A 82 11.53 -16.34 18.39
C ASP A 82 11.14 -16.41 16.91
N VAL A 83 10.38 -15.42 16.42
CA VAL A 83 10.01 -15.30 15.01
C VAL A 83 11.23 -15.08 14.13
N PHE A 84 12.17 -14.22 14.54
CA PHE A 84 13.41 -14.07 13.78
C PHE A 84 14.25 -15.34 13.79
N CYS A 85 14.30 -16.06 14.91
CA CYS A 85 15.02 -17.33 14.97
C CYS A 85 14.44 -18.36 14.00
N ASP A 86 13.12 -18.52 13.98
CA ASP A 86 12.45 -19.42 13.04
C ASP A 86 12.65 -18.97 11.57
N LEU A 87 12.47 -17.67 11.30
CA LEU A 87 12.61 -17.06 9.98
C LEU A 87 14.01 -17.25 9.37
N LEU A 88 15.04 -17.09 10.20
CA LEU A 88 16.45 -17.17 9.81
C LEU A 88 17.00 -18.60 9.93
N GLY A 89 16.20 -19.56 10.39
CA GLY A 89 16.65 -20.94 10.64
C GLY A 89 17.72 -21.04 11.73
N LEU A 90 17.69 -20.16 12.73
CA LEU A 90 18.57 -20.20 13.89
C LEU A 90 18.08 -21.28 14.88
N THR A 91 19.03 -21.94 15.53
CA THR A 91 18.74 -22.81 16.68
C THR A 91 19.15 -22.11 17.97
N VAL A 92 18.59 -22.57 19.10
CA VAL A 92 19.03 -22.15 20.44
C VAL A 92 19.40 -23.41 21.20
N GLN A 93 20.68 -23.56 21.56
CA GLN A 93 21.22 -24.74 22.24
C GLN A 93 20.83 -26.05 21.53
N GLY A 94 21.01 -26.09 20.22
CA GLY A 94 20.71 -27.23 19.34
C GLY A 94 19.22 -27.48 19.09
N LYS A 95 18.33 -26.63 19.63
CA LYS A 95 16.88 -26.76 19.43
C LYS A 95 16.39 -25.79 18.37
N LYS A 96 15.65 -26.32 17.40
CA LYS A 96 14.95 -25.51 16.39
C LYS A 96 13.81 -24.74 17.05
N ILE A 97 13.79 -23.43 16.84
CA ILE A 97 12.69 -22.57 17.24
C ILE A 97 11.56 -22.70 16.20
N LYS A 98 10.33 -22.83 16.69
CA LYS A 98 9.11 -22.77 15.88
C LYS A 98 8.24 -21.68 16.47
N SER A 99 7.78 -20.78 15.63
CA SER A 99 7.02 -19.61 16.01
C SER A 99 5.78 -19.46 15.13
N ASP A 100 4.84 -18.61 15.55
CA ASP A 100 3.78 -18.18 14.67
C ASP A 100 4.32 -17.06 13.76
N LEU A 101 4.51 -17.39 12.48
CA LEU A 101 4.96 -16.45 11.46
C LEU A 101 3.83 -15.52 10.98
N GLN A 102 2.62 -15.65 11.51
CA GLN A 102 1.56 -14.64 11.37
C GLN A 102 1.69 -13.61 12.49
N GLN A 103 2.09 -12.38 12.16
CA GLN A 103 2.14 -11.27 13.11
C GLN A 103 1.56 -9.99 12.53
N SER A 104 0.75 -9.31 13.36
CA SER A 104 0.13 -8.01 13.03
C SER A 104 -0.63 -8.00 11.68
N GLY A 105 -1.26 -9.13 11.32
CA GLY A 105 -2.01 -9.28 10.06
C GLY A 105 -1.17 -9.63 8.83
N TYR A 106 0.10 -9.99 9.02
CA TYR A 106 1.04 -10.29 7.95
C TYR A 106 1.73 -11.65 8.13
N ASP A 107 2.05 -12.27 6.98
CA ASP A 107 2.64 -13.58 6.86
C ASP A 107 4.15 -13.51 6.57
N LEU A 108 4.96 -13.76 7.59
CA LEU A 108 6.41 -13.83 7.47
C LEU A 108 6.90 -15.19 6.94
N SER A 109 6.02 -16.17 6.71
CA SER A 109 6.42 -17.46 6.12
C SER A 109 6.73 -17.36 4.63
N GLY A 110 6.24 -16.32 3.94
CA GLY A 110 6.36 -16.17 2.48
C GLY A 110 5.33 -17.00 1.69
N ASN A 111 4.34 -17.59 2.37
CA ASN A 111 3.25 -18.33 1.74
C ASN A 111 2.11 -17.44 1.25
N THR A 112 2.19 -16.13 1.49
CA THR A 112 1.17 -15.15 1.09
C THR A 112 1.76 -14.15 0.11
N VAL A 113 0.97 -13.85 -0.92
CA VAL A 113 1.24 -12.80 -1.91
C VAL A 113 0.38 -11.60 -1.56
N TYR A 114 1.04 -10.46 -1.47
CA TYR A 114 0.46 -9.15 -1.24
C TYR A 114 0.51 -8.33 -2.53
N TRP A 115 -0.49 -7.47 -2.71
CA TRP A 115 -0.47 -6.46 -3.75
C TRP A 115 -1.19 -5.22 -3.25
N HIS A 116 -0.65 -4.05 -3.55
CA HIS A 116 -1.28 -2.80 -3.17
C HIS A 116 -1.10 -1.76 -4.27
N SER A 117 -2.11 -0.91 -4.43
CA SER A 117 -2.11 0.23 -5.33
C SER A 117 -3.01 1.34 -4.82
N ILE A 118 -2.70 2.55 -5.28
CA ILE A 118 -3.43 3.77 -4.96
C ILE A 118 -3.96 4.38 -6.25
N HIS A 119 -5.23 4.73 -6.23
CA HIS A 119 -5.97 5.23 -7.37
C HIS A 119 -6.75 6.50 -7.01
N LEU A 120 -6.92 7.38 -7.98
CA LEU A 120 -7.65 8.63 -7.86
C LEU A 120 -8.92 8.53 -8.72
N ALA A 121 -10.06 8.85 -8.13
CA ALA A 121 -11.35 8.77 -8.80
C ALA A 121 -12.20 10.01 -8.48
N THR A 122 -13.17 10.31 -9.34
CA THR A 122 -14.13 11.39 -9.04
C THR A 122 -15.08 10.96 -7.92
N ARG A 123 -15.60 11.94 -7.16
CA ARG A 123 -16.63 11.69 -6.13
C ARG A 123 -18.00 11.25 -6.68
N VAL A 124 -18.16 11.14 -8.00
CA VAL A 124 -19.46 10.94 -8.65
C VAL A 124 -19.48 9.57 -9.33
N ASN A 125 -19.91 8.54 -8.59
CA ASN A 125 -20.22 7.17 -9.06
C ASN A 125 -19.09 6.43 -9.81
N ASP A 126 -17.89 6.99 -9.83
CA ASP A 126 -16.76 6.47 -10.59
C ASP A 126 -16.29 5.13 -10.01
N ILE A 127 -16.07 5.12 -8.69
CA ILE A 127 -15.70 3.90 -7.99
C ILE A 127 -16.84 2.86 -8.01
N THR A 128 -18.10 3.28 -7.90
CA THR A 128 -19.27 2.39 -8.01
C THR A 128 -19.30 1.69 -9.37
N HIS A 129 -18.95 2.41 -10.44
CA HIS A 129 -18.87 1.84 -11.77
C HIS A 129 -17.69 0.87 -11.91
N PHE A 130 -16.53 1.20 -11.34
CA PHE A 130 -15.38 0.28 -11.27
C PHE A 130 -15.72 -1.03 -10.54
N VAL A 131 -16.36 -0.95 -9.36
CA VAL A 131 -16.81 -2.14 -8.62
C VAL A 131 -17.77 -2.98 -9.46
N SER A 132 -18.75 -2.33 -10.10
CA SER A 132 -19.72 -3.01 -10.97
C SER A 132 -19.03 -3.72 -12.14
N LEU A 133 -17.97 -3.12 -12.71
CA LEU A 133 -17.18 -3.72 -13.78
C LEU A 133 -16.44 -4.98 -13.32
N ILE A 134 -15.85 -4.97 -12.11
CA ILE A 134 -15.23 -6.16 -11.52
C ILE A 134 -16.26 -7.27 -11.34
N MET A 135 -17.40 -6.98 -10.71
CA MET A 135 -18.44 -7.98 -10.46
C MET A 135 -18.99 -8.58 -11.76
N LYS A 136 -19.18 -7.75 -12.80
CA LYS A 136 -19.63 -8.21 -14.12
C LYS A 136 -18.60 -9.13 -14.79
N LYS A 137 -17.31 -8.78 -14.73
CA LYS A 137 -16.24 -9.57 -15.38
C LYS A 137 -15.81 -10.79 -14.56
N ILE A 138 -16.12 -10.83 -13.27
CA ILE A 138 -15.78 -11.93 -12.35
C ILE A 138 -17.03 -12.29 -11.53
N PRO A 139 -18.02 -12.99 -12.12
CA PRO A 139 -19.33 -13.22 -11.47
C PRO A 139 -19.29 -14.02 -10.17
N LYS A 140 -18.19 -14.75 -9.93
CA LYS A 140 -17.98 -15.52 -8.69
C LYS A 140 -17.52 -14.65 -7.51
N ILE A 141 -17.05 -13.44 -7.77
CA ILE A 141 -16.59 -12.54 -6.71
C ILE A 141 -17.79 -12.01 -5.91
N LYS A 142 -17.66 -11.99 -4.59
CA LYS A 142 -18.69 -11.47 -3.68
C LYS A 142 -18.17 -10.23 -2.97
N LEU A 143 -19.09 -9.34 -2.57
CA LEU A 143 -18.73 -8.17 -1.80
C LEU A 143 -19.12 -8.37 -0.33
N LEU A 144 -18.16 -8.11 0.55
CA LEU A 144 -18.37 -8.01 1.98
C LEU A 144 -18.05 -6.60 2.44
N GLN A 145 -18.90 -6.05 3.29
CA GLN A 145 -18.60 -4.85 4.05
C GLN A 145 -18.26 -5.28 5.47
N ILE A 146 -17.13 -4.81 5.97
CA ILE A 146 -16.69 -5.04 7.35
C ILE A 146 -16.48 -3.68 7.97
N GLU A 147 -17.27 -3.38 8.98
CA GLU A 147 -17.21 -2.15 9.76
C GLU A 147 -16.77 -2.49 11.17
N GLN A 148 -15.83 -1.71 11.70
CA GLN A 148 -15.49 -1.81 13.11
C GLN A 148 -16.43 -0.90 13.90
N ASP A 149 -17.26 -1.48 14.76
CA ASP A 149 -18.06 -0.72 15.70
C ASP A 149 -17.14 -0.20 16.81
N SER A 150 -16.79 1.09 16.73
CA SER A 150 -15.91 1.74 17.70
C SER A 150 -16.46 1.72 19.14
N ALA A 151 -17.77 1.60 19.33
CA ALA A 151 -18.38 1.56 20.66
C ALA A 151 -18.32 0.15 21.28
N LEU A 152 -18.47 -0.89 20.46
CA LEU A 152 -18.51 -2.29 20.91
C LEU A 152 -17.17 -3.03 20.73
N LYS A 153 -16.21 -2.44 19.99
CA LYS A 153 -14.98 -3.10 19.53
C LYS A 153 -15.23 -4.40 18.75
N GLU A 154 -16.42 -4.54 18.17
CA GLU A 154 -16.82 -5.70 17.39
C GLU A 154 -16.79 -5.38 15.90
N ASN A 155 -16.47 -6.39 15.09
CA ASN A 155 -16.60 -6.30 13.65
C ASN A 155 -18.06 -6.60 13.28
N ARG A 156 -18.68 -5.70 12.51
CA ARG A 156 -19.94 -5.94 11.82
C ARG A 156 -19.65 -6.24 10.36
N CYS A 157 -19.88 -7.47 9.98
CA CYS A 157 -19.75 -7.97 8.62
C CYS A 157 -21.14 -8.20 8.01
N ARG A 158 -21.31 -7.76 6.75
CA ARG A 158 -22.47 -8.08 5.93
C ARG A 158 -22.06 -8.33 4.47
N SER A 159 -22.81 -9.20 3.80
CA SER A 159 -22.77 -9.29 2.34
C SER A 159 -23.52 -8.12 1.72
N ILE A 160 -23.00 -7.58 0.62
CA ILE A 160 -23.68 -6.56 -0.19
C ILE A 160 -23.70 -6.97 -1.66
N ASP A 161 -24.73 -6.57 -2.39
CA ASP A 161 -24.86 -6.89 -3.82
C ASP A 161 -24.23 -5.83 -4.73
N PHE A 162 -24.01 -4.62 -4.20
CA PHE A 162 -23.42 -3.51 -4.93
C PHE A 162 -22.76 -2.52 -3.97
N PHE A 163 -21.77 -1.78 -4.47
CA PHE A 163 -21.07 -0.76 -3.71
C PHE A 163 -21.76 0.61 -3.85
N MET A 164 -22.16 1.20 -2.74
CA MET A 164 -22.67 2.56 -2.68
C MET A 164 -21.57 3.54 -2.28
N LYS A 165 -21.71 4.80 -2.67
CA LYS A 165 -20.79 5.88 -2.27
C LYS A 165 -20.60 6.03 -0.74
N GLN A 166 -21.60 5.61 0.03
CA GLN A 166 -21.60 5.69 1.49
C GLN A 166 -20.74 4.59 2.12
N ASP A 167 -20.43 3.54 1.36
CA ASP A 167 -19.59 2.44 1.82
C ASP A 167 -18.14 2.91 1.78
N ASP A 168 -17.55 3.20 2.93
CA ASP A 168 -16.16 3.69 2.99
C ASP A 168 -15.14 2.59 2.72
N SER A 169 -15.53 1.32 2.87
CA SER A 169 -14.66 0.16 2.79
C SER A 169 -15.42 -1.10 2.38
N VAL A 170 -14.93 -1.79 1.35
CA VAL A 170 -15.52 -3.05 0.86
C VAL A 170 -14.43 -4.07 0.53
N TYR A 171 -14.72 -5.34 0.77
CA TYR A 171 -13.87 -6.46 0.46
C TYR A 171 -14.50 -7.27 -0.66
N PHE A 172 -13.76 -7.45 -1.75
CA PHE A 172 -14.06 -8.44 -2.77
C PHE A 172 -13.46 -9.77 -2.33
N ILE A 173 -14.29 -10.80 -2.22
CA ILE A 173 -13.83 -12.12 -1.77
C ILE A 173 -14.15 -13.20 -2.80
N LEU A 174 -13.33 -14.25 -2.77
CA LEU A 174 -13.64 -15.55 -3.34
C LEU A 174 -13.65 -16.55 -2.22
N THR A 175 -14.74 -17.31 -2.11
CA THR A 175 -14.88 -18.36 -1.11
C THR A 175 -15.60 -19.55 -1.72
N ASN A 176 -15.18 -20.75 -1.33
CA ASN A 176 -15.91 -21.98 -1.60
C ASN A 176 -16.95 -22.26 -0.49
N SER A 177 -16.81 -21.60 0.66
CA SER A 177 -17.74 -21.70 1.79
C SER A 177 -19.00 -20.90 1.52
N ASN A 178 -20.06 -21.19 2.29
CA ASN A 178 -21.26 -20.38 2.23
C ASN A 178 -20.93 -18.95 2.71
N LEU A 179 -21.39 -17.94 1.97
CA LEU A 179 -21.18 -16.53 2.30
C LEU A 179 -21.71 -16.17 3.69
N ASP A 180 -22.83 -16.79 4.11
CA ASP A 180 -23.41 -16.58 5.43
C ASP A 180 -22.52 -17.14 6.56
N GLU A 181 -21.81 -18.24 6.30
CA GLU A 181 -20.85 -18.80 7.25
C GLU A 181 -19.63 -17.89 7.41
N VAL A 182 -19.12 -17.35 6.30
CA VAL A 182 -18.02 -16.37 6.32
C VAL A 182 -18.42 -15.13 7.13
N VAL A 183 -19.62 -14.58 6.85
CA VAL A 183 -20.15 -13.43 7.60
C VAL A 183 -20.30 -13.75 9.08
N SER A 184 -20.87 -14.92 9.42
CA SER A 184 -21.04 -15.36 10.81
C SER A 184 -19.70 -15.51 11.54
N ALA A 185 -18.69 -16.08 10.88
CA ALA A 185 -17.37 -16.27 11.46
C ALA A 185 -16.68 -14.93 11.76
N ILE A 186 -16.74 -13.97 10.83
CA ILE A 186 -16.16 -12.63 11.03
C ILE A 186 -16.87 -11.89 12.17
N ASN A 187 -18.20 -11.96 12.24
CA ASN A 187 -18.97 -11.38 13.34
C ASN A 187 -18.65 -12.02 14.71
N LYS A 188 -18.15 -13.26 14.73
CA LYS A 188 -17.67 -13.96 15.94
C LYS A 188 -16.19 -13.66 16.26
N GLY A 189 -15.54 -12.79 15.49
CA GLY A 189 -14.17 -12.35 15.72
C GLY A 189 -13.10 -13.05 14.87
N ALA A 190 -13.47 -13.94 13.94
CA ALA A 190 -12.51 -14.50 13.00
C ALA A 190 -11.93 -13.41 12.10
N GLN A 191 -10.63 -13.51 11.80
CA GLN A 191 -9.99 -12.61 10.85
C GLN A 191 -10.31 -13.03 9.41
N LEU A 192 -10.44 -12.07 8.51
CA LEU A 192 -10.82 -12.35 7.11
C LEU A 192 -9.87 -13.36 6.46
N HIS A 193 -8.56 -13.24 6.68
CA HIS A 193 -7.54 -14.13 6.12
C HIS A 193 -7.58 -15.57 6.66
N GLU A 194 -8.31 -15.83 7.76
CA GLU A 194 -8.52 -17.17 8.33
C GLU A 194 -9.68 -17.89 7.65
N VAL A 195 -10.63 -17.14 7.08
CA VAL A 195 -11.90 -17.68 6.56
C VAL A 195 -12.04 -17.58 5.05
N VAL A 196 -11.19 -16.79 4.37
CA VAL A 196 -11.13 -16.73 2.91
C VAL A 196 -9.70 -16.81 2.39
N ASP A 197 -9.52 -17.56 1.30
CA ASP A 197 -8.20 -17.74 0.67
C ASP A 197 -7.78 -16.56 -0.22
N PHE A 198 -8.72 -15.70 -0.58
CA PHE A 198 -8.52 -14.52 -1.40
C PHE A 198 -9.44 -13.39 -0.96
N TYR A 199 -8.85 -12.23 -0.75
CA TYR A 199 -9.60 -10.98 -0.68
C TYR A 199 -8.84 -9.83 -1.33
N LEU A 200 -9.60 -8.88 -1.87
CA LEU A 200 -9.16 -7.57 -2.30
C LEU A 200 -9.98 -6.54 -1.52
N HIS A 201 -9.30 -5.71 -0.73
CA HIS A 201 -9.87 -4.62 0.02
C HIS A 201 -9.81 -3.33 -0.80
N LEU A 202 -10.96 -2.69 -1.00
CA LEU A 202 -11.09 -1.34 -1.51
C LEU A 202 -11.46 -0.42 -0.35
N ASN A 203 -10.61 0.57 -0.09
CA ASN A 203 -10.78 1.52 1.00
C ASN A 203 -10.70 2.96 0.50
N SER A 204 -11.66 3.79 0.92
CA SER A 204 -11.60 5.23 0.74
C SER A 204 -10.63 5.84 1.74
N MET A 205 -9.57 6.47 1.24
CA MET A 205 -8.55 7.14 2.06
C MET A 205 -9.00 8.54 2.52
N SER A 206 -10.26 8.92 2.27
CA SER A 206 -10.79 10.25 2.55
C SER A 206 -10.81 10.61 4.05
N LYS A 207 -10.88 9.61 4.95
CA LYS A 207 -10.85 9.83 6.41
C LYS A 207 -9.44 10.07 6.96
N PHE A 208 -8.41 9.49 6.35
CA PHE A 208 -7.01 9.66 6.79
C PHE A 208 -6.40 10.97 6.29
N LEU A 209 -6.96 11.52 5.21
CA LEU A 209 -6.61 12.82 4.66
C LEU A 209 -7.64 13.86 5.16
N HIS A 210 -7.54 14.25 6.44
CA HIS A 210 -8.25 15.42 7.01
C HIS A 210 -7.97 16.74 6.28
N SER A 211 -7.09 16.68 5.31
CA SER A 211 -6.50 17.79 4.63
C SER A 211 -6.73 17.54 3.15
N ASP A 212 -7.76 18.19 2.63
CA ASP A 212 -7.87 18.64 1.25
C ASP A 212 -6.98 17.90 0.24
N ALA A 213 -7.33 16.64 -0.07
CA ALA A 213 -6.65 15.81 -1.06
C ALA A 213 -6.76 16.36 -2.51
N SER A 214 -7.50 17.45 -2.70
CA SER A 214 -7.50 18.23 -3.93
C SER A 214 -6.45 19.36 -3.94
N GLY A 215 -5.88 19.71 -2.78
CA GLY A 215 -5.03 20.88 -2.57
C GLY A 215 -5.74 22.23 -2.73
N ARG A 216 -7.08 22.23 -2.75
CA ARG A 216 -7.98 23.40 -2.82
C ARG A 216 -7.65 24.50 -1.80
N LYS A 217 -7.51 24.19 -0.51
CA LYS A 217 -7.12 25.07 0.60
C LYS A 217 -5.71 25.61 0.40
N ALA A 218 -4.70 24.76 0.24
CA ALA A 218 -3.31 25.18 0.04
C ALA A 218 -3.13 26.08 -1.21
N PHE A 219 -3.89 25.82 -2.26
CA PHE A 219 -3.89 26.61 -3.48
C PHE A 219 -4.70 27.91 -3.35
N ASN A 220 -5.87 27.87 -2.71
CA ASN A 220 -6.68 29.07 -2.42
C ASN A 220 -5.92 30.07 -1.54
N GLU A 221 -5.12 29.58 -0.59
CA GLU A 221 -4.32 30.41 0.32
C GLU A 221 -3.11 31.05 -0.39
N ARG A 222 -2.46 30.35 -1.34
CA ARG A 222 -1.25 30.86 -2.02
C ARG A 222 -1.49 31.58 -3.35
N LYS A 223 -2.41 31.13 -4.22
CA LYS A 223 -2.49 31.58 -5.63
C LYS A 223 -3.69 32.47 -5.97
N ARG A 224 -4.71 32.53 -5.12
CA ARG A 224 -5.92 33.34 -5.39
C ARG A 224 -5.68 34.85 -5.22
N LYS A 225 -4.68 35.24 -4.42
CA LYS A 225 -4.28 36.65 -4.23
C LYS A 225 -3.43 37.22 -5.37
N GLU A 226 -2.62 36.40 -6.04
CA GLU A 226 -1.61 36.89 -7.00
C GLU A 226 -2.09 36.87 -8.46
N ASP A 227 -2.84 35.83 -8.91
CA ASP A 227 -2.98 35.58 -10.35
C ASP A 227 -4.36 35.91 -10.98
N ARG A 228 -5.39 36.33 -10.19
CA ARG A 228 -6.77 36.65 -10.68
C ARG A 228 -7.29 35.66 -11.74
N LEU A 229 -7.18 34.36 -11.49
CA LEU A 229 -7.53 33.30 -12.45
C LEU A 229 -9.00 32.85 -12.29
N ASP A 230 -9.69 32.60 -13.42
CA ASP A 230 -11.01 31.97 -13.48
C ASP A 230 -10.84 30.45 -13.69
N TYR A 231 -11.08 29.64 -12.65
CA TYR A 231 -10.94 28.19 -12.70
C TYR A 231 -11.84 27.47 -11.67
N LYS A 232 -12.18 26.19 -11.93
CA LYS A 232 -13.05 25.35 -11.07
C LYS A 232 -12.31 24.10 -10.59
N VAL A 233 -12.15 23.90 -9.27
CA VAL A 233 -11.57 22.67 -8.70
C VAL A 233 -12.65 21.60 -8.46
N SER A 234 -12.50 20.41 -9.06
CA SER A 234 -13.34 19.26 -8.73
C SER A 234 -12.77 18.51 -7.54
N ALA A 235 -13.67 17.99 -6.71
CA ALA A 235 -13.30 17.10 -5.62
C ALA A 235 -13.01 15.71 -6.18
N ILE A 236 -11.86 15.17 -5.81
CA ILE A 236 -11.44 13.80 -6.08
C ILE A 236 -11.33 13.04 -4.76
N GLU A 237 -11.34 11.72 -4.86
CA GLU A 237 -11.14 10.80 -3.74
C GLU A 237 -10.00 9.84 -4.10
N GLN A 238 -9.23 9.51 -3.06
CA GLN A 238 -8.15 8.54 -3.15
C GLN A 238 -8.65 7.21 -2.61
N TYR A 239 -8.44 6.17 -3.40
CA TYR A 239 -8.83 4.81 -3.09
C TYR A 239 -7.59 3.93 -3.03
N ALA A 240 -7.45 3.20 -1.94
CA ALA A 240 -6.46 2.15 -1.78
C ALA A 240 -7.09 0.81 -2.17
N LEU A 241 -6.41 0.06 -3.02
CA LEU A 241 -6.71 -1.33 -3.30
C LEU A 241 -5.59 -2.20 -2.72
N SER A 242 -5.95 -3.12 -1.83
CA SER A 242 -5.00 -4.01 -1.15
C SER A 242 -5.47 -5.45 -1.28
N CYS A 243 -4.64 -6.35 -1.75
CA CYS A 243 -4.97 -7.76 -1.95
C CYS A 243 -4.00 -8.65 -1.17
N SER A 244 -4.54 -9.76 -0.66
CA SER A 244 -3.77 -10.84 -0.06
C SER A 244 -4.34 -12.19 -0.50
N TYR A 245 -3.47 -13.12 -0.86
CA TYR A 245 -3.85 -14.50 -1.16
C TYR A 245 -2.66 -15.46 -1.01
N LYS A 246 -2.94 -16.76 -0.82
CA LYS A 246 -1.88 -17.78 -0.70
C LYS A 246 -1.10 -17.97 -2.00
N LYS A 247 0.23 -18.02 -1.94
CA LYS A 247 1.18 -18.12 -3.07
C LYS A 247 0.86 -19.28 -4.02
N HIS A 248 0.39 -20.40 -3.47
CA HIS A 248 0.05 -21.60 -4.24
C HIS A 248 -1.44 -21.67 -4.66
N ASN A 249 -2.25 -20.65 -4.35
CA ASN A 249 -3.65 -20.62 -4.79
C ASN A 249 -3.75 -20.08 -6.23
N GLU A 250 -3.80 -20.99 -7.19
CA GLU A 250 -3.90 -20.65 -8.63
C GLU A 250 -5.18 -19.89 -8.97
N ILE A 251 -6.30 -20.21 -8.32
CA ILE A 251 -7.60 -19.55 -8.56
C ILE A 251 -7.51 -18.08 -8.13
N ALA A 252 -6.93 -17.82 -6.96
CA ALA A 252 -6.70 -16.48 -6.45
C ALA A 252 -5.73 -15.71 -7.34
N SER A 253 -4.60 -16.31 -7.72
CA SER A 253 -3.63 -15.69 -8.64
C SER A 253 -4.25 -15.32 -9.98
N ASN A 254 -5.00 -16.22 -10.60
CA ASN A 254 -5.67 -15.98 -11.88
C ASN A 254 -6.77 -14.93 -11.76
N THR A 255 -7.49 -14.90 -10.64
CA THR A 255 -8.49 -13.86 -10.36
C THR A 255 -7.82 -12.50 -10.22
N MET A 256 -6.74 -12.42 -9.43
CA MET A 256 -6.03 -11.17 -9.24
C MET A 256 -5.39 -10.65 -10.54
N LYS A 257 -4.90 -11.53 -11.42
CA LYS A 257 -4.47 -11.15 -12.78
C LYS A 257 -5.61 -10.53 -13.59
N LYS A 258 -6.82 -11.08 -13.52
CA LYS A 258 -8.00 -10.51 -14.19
C LYS A 258 -8.37 -9.15 -13.60
N ILE A 259 -8.37 -9.03 -12.28
CA ILE A 259 -8.61 -7.75 -11.59
C ILE A 259 -7.56 -6.72 -11.97
N ALA A 260 -6.27 -7.07 -11.95
CA ALA A 260 -5.19 -6.18 -12.35
C ALA A 260 -5.36 -5.70 -13.81
N ALA A 261 -5.80 -6.56 -14.73
CA ALA A 261 -6.12 -6.16 -16.10
C ALA A 261 -7.32 -5.20 -16.16
N ILE A 262 -8.34 -5.39 -15.32
CA ILE A 262 -9.46 -4.44 -15.21
C ILE A 262 -8.97 -3.09 -14.67
N ILE A 263 -8.14 -3.11 -13.63
CA ILE A 263 -7.53 -1.91 -13.05
C ILE A 263 -6.69 -1.17 -14.10
N ASP A 264 -5.81 -1.87 -14.81
CA ASP A 264 -4.96 -1.28 -15.84
C ASP A 264 -5.77 -0.73 -17.04
N SER A 265 -6.96 -1.29 -17.29
CA SER A 265 -7.88 -0.77 -18.31
C SER A 265 -8.71 0.43 -17.83
N TYR A 266 -9.01 0.50 -16.53
CA TYR A 266 -9.90 1.50 -15.95
C TYR A 266 -9.14 2.73 -15.44
N PHE A 267 -7.93 2.51 -14.93
CA PHE A 267 -7.06 3.53 -14.36
C PHE A 267 -5.85 3.76 -15.26
N VAL A 268 -5.70 5.01 -15.69
CA VAL A 268 -4.59 5.46 -16.51
C VAL A 268 -3.37 5.68 -15.62
N LYS A 269 -2.26 5.01 -15.95
CA LYS A 269 -0.98 5.13 -15.23
C LYS A 269 -0.20 6.37 -15.67
N GLY A 270 0.36 7.08 -14.70
CA GLY A 270 1.16 8.28 -14.95
C GLY A 270 0.28 9.50 -15.20
N VAL A 271 0.90 10.68 -15.19
CA VAL A 271 0.22 11.95 -15.45
C VAL A 271 0.25 12.19 -16.94
N GLU A 272 -0.85 11.96 -17.66
CA GLU A 272 -0.96 12.48 -19.02
C GLU A 272 -1.16 13.99 -18.93
N ILE A 273 -0.08 14.73 -19.18
CA ILE A 273 -0.17 16.18 -19.33
C ILE A 273 -0.57 16.43 -20.78
N TYR A 274 -1.64 17.17 -20.98
CA TYR A 274 -2.02 17.64 -22.31
C TYR A 274 -1.51 19.07 -22.49
N ASP A 275 -1.07 19.41 -23.69
CA ASP A 275 -0.88 20.80 -24.10
C ASP A 275 -2.27 21.40 -24.33
N LEU A 276 -2.56 22.45 -23.56
CA LEU A 276 -3.88 23.06 -23.45
C LEU A 276 -4.25 23.93 -24.66
N GLN A 277 -3.26 24.25 -25.51
CA GLN A 277 -3.44 25.07 -26.70
C GLN A 277 -3.61 24.22 -27.95
N THR A 278 -2.97 23.06 -27.99
CA THR A 278 -2.92 22.16 -29.15
C THR A 278 -3.70 20.86 -28.95
N HIS A 279 -4.15 20.60 -27.71
CA HIS A 279 -4.77 19.35 -27.28
C HIS A 279 -3.86 18.12 -27.47
N GLN A 280 -2.56 18.32 -27.70
CA GLN A 280 -1.62 17.24 -27.88
C GLN A 280 -1.14 16.71 -26.54
N LYS A 281 -1.00 15.39 -26.44
CA LYS A 281 -0.40 14.75 -25.27
C LYS A 281 1.09 15.12 -25.18
N LEU A 282 1.52 15.62 -24.02
CA LEU A 282 2.91 15.84 -23.69
C LEU A 282 3.48 14.57 -23.08
N ASP A 283 4.53 14.02 -23.71
CA ASP A 283 5.23 12.86 -23.17
C ASP A 283 6.08 13.26 -21.96
N MET A 284 5.60 12.90 -20.77
CA MET A 284 6.41 12.92 -19.55
C MET A 284 7.09 11.55 -19.36
N PRO A 285 8.29 11.52 -18.77
CA PRO A 285 8.92 10.26 -18.40
C PRO A 285 7.99 9.47 -17.47
N LYS A 286 7.68 8.23 -17.86
CA LYS A 286 6.86 7.30 -17.07
C LYS A 286 7.58 7.00 -15.75
N ASN A 287 7.25 7.73 -14.69
CA ASN A 287 7.65 7.37 -13.34
C ASN A 287 6.54 6.52 -12.72
N ASN A 288 6.88 5.28 -12.35
CA ASN A 288 5.94 4.30 -11.79
C ASN A 288 5.43 4.66 -10.39
N ASN A 289 5.96 5.72 -9.77
CA ASN A 289 5.56 6.16 -8.42
C ASN A 289 4.38 7.13 -8.40
N TYR A 290 3.80 7.50 -9.55
CA TYR A 290 2.63 8.37 -9.57
C TYR A 290 1.32 7.59 -9.37
N PRO A 291 0.38 8.13 -8.58
CA PRO A 291 -0.95 7.57 -8.49
C PRO A 291 -1.62 7.57 -9.87
N SER A 292 -2.39 6.53 -10.14
CA SER A 292 -3.18 6.43 -11.39
C SER A 292 -4.56 7.03 -11.18
N TYR A 293 -5.22 7.47 -12.26
CA TYR A 293 -6.54 8.08 -12.19
C TYR A 293 -7.53 7.39 -13.13
N SER A 294 -8.82 7.46 -12.81
CA SER A 294 -9.87 6.80 -13.58
C SER A 294 -10.03 7.39 -14.99
N GLN A 295 -10.41 6.56 -15.95
CA GLN A 295 -10.77 7.00 -17.30
C GLN A 295 -11.90 8.03 -17.29
N LYS A 296 -12.89 7.90 -16.38
CA LYS A 296 -13.97 8.90 -16.25
C LYS A 296 -13.47 10.27 -15.82
N LEU A 297 -12.43 10.33 -14.98
CA LEU A 297 -11.79 11.60 -14.63
C LEU A 297 -11.10 12.23 -15.85
N GLN A 298 -10.45 11.41 -16.68
CA GLN A 298 -9.83 11.84 -17.93
C GLN A 298 -10.87 12.36 -18.95
N GLU A 299 -11.99 11.63 -19.13
CA GLU A 299 -13.11 12.02 -20.00
C GLU A 299 -13.73 13.34 -19.53
N TRP A 300 -14.03 13.46 -18.23
CA TRP A 300 -14.59 14.67 -17.64
C TRP A 300 -13.69 15.90 -17.84
N CYS A 301 -12.37 15.71 -17.80
CA CYS A 301 -11.41 16.78 -18.13
C CYS A 301 -11.44 17.13 -19.62
N SER A 302 -11.56 16.14 -20.50
CA SER A 302 -11.49 16.32 -21.96
C SER A 302 -12.75 16.95 -22.56
N GLU A 303 -13.92 16.70 -21.98
CA GLU A 303 -15.23 17.16 -22.48
C GLU A 303 -15.49 18.66 -22.29
N LYS A 304 -14.73 19.34 -21.43
CA LYS A 304 -15.02 20.72 -21.04
C LYS A 304 -13.89 21.66 -21.43
N PRO A 305 -14.17 22.75 -22.17
CA PRO A 305 -13.16 23.75 -22.48
C PRO A 305 -12.57 24.29 -21.17
N ASN A 306 -11.24 24.44 -21.13
CA ASN A 306 -10.45 24.88 -19.98
C ASN A 306 -10.40 23.92 -18.76
N HIS A 307 -10.71 22.63 -18.94
CA HIS A 307 -10.56 21.63 -17.89
C HIS A 307 -9.34 20.76 -18.14
N TYR A 308 -8.49 20.60 -17.13
CA TYR A 308 -7.22 19.90 -17.29
C TYR A 308 -6.87 19.10 -16.04
N LEU A 309 -6.21 17.98 -16.28
CA LEU A 309 -5.76 17.08 -15.24
C LEU A 309 -4.29 17.37 -14.91
N ALA A 310 -4.05 18.06 -13.80
CA ALA A 310 -2.70 18.23 -13.27
C ALA A 310 -2.58 17.40 -11.99
N VAL A 311 -2.04 16.18 -12.09
CA VAL A 311 -1.71 15.36 -10.92
C VAL A 311 -0.32 15.78 -10.45
N TRP A 312 -0.22 16.45 -9.31
CA TRP A 312 1.06 16.71 -8.67
C TRP A 312 1.20 15.84 -7.42
N VAL A 313 2.25 15.02 -7.38
CA VAL A 313 2.79 14.47 -6.13
C VAL A 313 3.91 15.42 -5.72
N GLY A 314 3.55 16.51 -5.06
CA GLY A 314 4.52 17.49 -4.60
C GLY A 314 5.10 17.06 -3.26
N LYS A 315 6.42 16.84 -3.18
CA LYS A 315 7.13 17.11 -1.92
C LYS A 315 7.25 18.64 -1.81
N GLN A 316 6.34 19.26 -1.07
CA GLN A 316 6.53 20.65 -0.67
C GLN A 316 7.54 20.68 0.48
N PRO A 317 8.68 21.37 0.35
CA PRO A 317 9.51 21.68 1.49
C PRO A 317 8.79 22.77 2.29
N ILE A 318 8.15 22.40 3.39
CA ILE A 318 7.77 23.37 4.42
C ILE A 318 9.00 23.53 5.31
N LYS A 319 9.52 24.75 5.40
CA LYS A 319 10.53 25.09 6.42
C LYS A 319 9.93 24.77 7.80
N ASN A 320 10.60 23.86 8.51
CA ASN A 320 10.57 23.69 9.97
C ASN A 320 9.36 22.98 10.60
N LYS A 321 9.01 21.75 10.20
CA LYS A 321 8.36 20.73 11.05
C LYS A 321 8.36 19.37 10.35
N GLU A 322 8.85 18.33 11.04
CA GLU A 322 9.24 17.03 10.45
C GLU A 322 8.11 16.01 10.25
N ASP A 323 6.86 16.28 10.65
CA ASP A 323 5.79 15.28 10.53
C ASP A 323 4.48 15.89 10.02
N GLU A 324 4.25 15.96 8.71
CA GLU A 324 2.90 16.21 8.14
C GLU A 324 2.68 15.59 6.73
N PRO A 325 1.42 15.23 6.40
CA PRO A 325 1.07 14.19 5.42
C PRO A 325 1.21 14.60 3.95
N GLU A 326 1.33 13.57 3.10
CA GLU A 326 1.45 13.68 1.64
C GLU A 326 0.15 14.20 1.00
N TYR A 327 0.27 15.17 0.10
CA TYR A 327 -0.86 15.70 -0.67
C TYR A 327 -0.70 15.42 -2.15
N SER A 328 -1.77 14.89 -2.74
CA SER A 328 -1.99 14.94 -4.19
C SER A 328 -2.74 16.23 -4.52
N TYR A 329 -2.38 16.91 -5.62
CA TYR A 329 -3.06 18.12 -6.07
C TYR A 329 -3.78 17.87 -7.40
N PHE A 330 -4.89 18.60 -7.63
CA PHE A 330 -5.55 18.73 -8.94
C PHE A 330 -5.85 20.20 -9.25
N GLY A 331 -5.14 20.76 -10.22
CA GLY A 331 -5.26 22.16 -10.64
C GLY A 331 -5.65 22.32 -12.11
N TYR A 332 -6.48 23.33 -12.37
CA TYR A 332 -7.02 23.70 -13.69
C TYR A 332 -6.24 24.92 -14.19
N ARG A 333 -6.05 25.04 -15.50
CA ARG A 333 -5.40 26.22 -16.07
C ARG A 333 -5.98 26.59 -17.44
N PRO A 334 -6.55 27.78 -17.64
CA PRO A 334 -6.49 28.44 -18.94
C PRO A 334 -5.07 29.02 -19.11
N LEU A 335 -4.35 28.64 -20.17
CA LEU A 335 -3.08 29.30 -20.49
C LEU A 335 -3.35 30.73 -20.97
N LYS A 336 -2.82 31.73 -20.26
CA LYS A 336 -2.50 33.01 -20.90
C LYS A 336 -1.18 32.83 -21.66
N GLU A 337 -1.12 33.28 -22.91
CA GLU A 337 -0.01 33.15 -23.87
C GLU A 337 1.40 33.41 -23.28
N ASN A 338 1.50 34.22 -22.23
CA ASN A 338 2.79 34.64 -21.66
C ASN A 338 3.54 33.57 -20.86
N PHE A 339 2.94 32.43 -20.50
CA PHE A 339 3.67 31.37 -19.76
C PHE A 339 4.51 30.45 -20.67
N LEU A 340 4.11 30.30 -21.94
CA LEU A 340 4.85 29.52 -22.94
C LEU A 340 6.25 30.10 -23.23
N LYS A 341 6.39 31.43 -23.20
CA LYS A 341 7.67 32.12 -23.41
C LYS A 341 8.72 31.86 -22.31
N ARG A 342 8.32 31.34 -21.15
CA ARG A 342 9.24 31.02 -20.04
C ARG A 342 9.74 29.58 -20.02
N ILE A 343 9.07 28.65 -20.71
CA ILE A 343 9.47 27.24 -20.77
C ILE A 343 10.47 26.98 -21.90
N ILE A 344 10.46 27.76 -22.99
CA ILE A 344 11.37 27.58 -24.14
C ILE A 344 12.77 28.21 -23.90
N LYS A 345 13.22 28.36 -22.64
CA LYS A 345 14.55 28.92 -22.34
C LYS A 345 15.36 28.15 -21.30
N TYR A 346 14.99 26.91 -21.03
CA TYR A 346 15.80 25.84 -20.44
C TYR A 346 15.42 24.53 -21.12
#